data_AF-A0A6H1LQH8-F1
#
_entry.id   AF-A0A6H1LQH8-F1
#
_cell.length_a   1.000
_cell.length_b   1.000
_cell.length_c   1.000
_cell.angle_alpha   90.00
_cell.angle_beta   90.00
_cell.angle_gamma   90.00
#
_symmetry.space_group_name_H-M   'P 1'
#
loop_
_entity.id
_entity.type
_entity.pdbx_description
1 polymer ?
#
loop_
_entity_poly.entity_id
_entity_poly.type
_entity_poly.pdbx_seq_one_letter_code
_entity_poly.pdbx_strand_id
1 'polypeptide(L)'
;MLTGMNEDAFWQLIEECRPTGPDPDAERLAAELTDRLAQSPLFVVTGFAEQLSWTLYRLDRKEHGEGMSSDAFLYTRCAVVAAGRTAFESVIRDPADFVPYATDHSWAESLLYTPDHAYERITGEKWDRNTRYSYESYSNTAGWAD
;
A
#
# COMPACT_ATOMS: atom_id res chain seq x y z
N MET A 1 -13.08 16.93 -13.52
CA MET A 1 -13.71 15.96 -12.60
C MET A 1 -12.80 14.75 -12.57
N LEU A 2 -12.15 14.46 -11.45
CA LEU A 2 -11.35 13.23 -11.30
C LEU A 2 -12.33 12.05 -11.36
N THR A 3 -12.35 11.38 -12.51
CA THR A 3 -13.13 10.17 -12.77
C THR A 3 -12.51 8.98 -12.04
N GLY A 4 -12.92 8.74 -10.79
CA GLY A 4 -12.53 7.56 -10.00
C GLY A 4 -11.03 7.46 -9.66
N MET A 5 -10.69 6.62 -8.67
CA MET A 5 -9.30 6.29 -8.37
C MET A 5 -8.82 5.16 -9.29
N ASN A 6 -8.08 5.51 -10.34
CA ASN A 6 -7.37 4.55 -11.18
C ASN A 6 -5.91 4.38 -10.72
N GLU A 7 -5.16 3.48 -11.35
CA GLU A 7 -3.77 3.19 -11.00
C GLU A 7 -2.87 4.44 -11.11
N ASP A 8 -3.02 5.25 -12.17
CA ASP A 8 -2.23 6.47 -12.34
C ASP A 8 -2.53 7.51 -11.25
N ALA A 9 -3.79 7.71 -10.89
CA ALA A 9 -4.20 8.62 -9.83
C ALA A 9 -3.72 8.15 -8.45
N PHE A 10 -3.72 6.83 -8.21
CA PHE A 10 -3.18 6.24 -6.98
C PHE A 10 -1.69 6.54 -6.80
N TRP A 11 -0.90 6.28 -7.84
CA TRP A 11 0.54 6.55 -7.81
C TRP A 11 0.86 8.05 -7.77
N GLN A 12 0.09 8.87 -8.49
CA GLN A 12 0.23 10.32 -8.44
C GLN A 12 -0.03 10.84 -7.02
N LEU A 13 -1.05 10.34 -6.33
CA LEU A 13 -1.36 10.74 -4.97
C LEU A 13 -0.23 10.36 -3.99
N ILE A 14 0.32 9.15 -4.10
CA ILE A 14 1.50 8.73 -3.30
C ILE A 14 2.68 9.66 -3.54
N GLU A 15 2.95 10.02 -4.79
CA GLU A 15 4.07 10.90 -5.14
C GLU A 15 3.85 12.33 -4.61
N GLU A 16 2.65 12.89 -4.77
CA GLU A 16 2.30 14.22 -4.28
C GLU A 16 2.39 14.35 -2.75
N CYS A 17 2.07 13.27 -2.03
CA CYS A 17 2.12 13.22 -0.56
C CYS A 17 3.50 12.85 -0.01
N ARG A 18 4.46 12.46 -0.86
CA ARG A 18 5.78 12.03 -0.39
C ARG A 18 6.57 13.20 0.20
N PRO A 19 7.16 13.05 1.41
CA PRO A 19 7.99 14.09 1.98
C PRO A 19 9.31 14.25 1.20
N THR A 20 9.86 15.47 1.23
CA THR A 20 11.16 15.80 0.61
C THR A 20 12.38 15.27 1.38
N GLY A 21 12.19 14.71 2.57
CA GLY A 21 13.24 14.17 3.43
C GLY A 21 13.00 12.69 3.78
N PRO A 22 13.91 12.05 4.53
CA PRO A 22 13.79 10.64 4.86
C PRO A 22 12.50 10.35 5.63
N ASP A 23 11.93 9.18 5.34
CA ASP A 23 10.70 8.65 5.94
C ASP A 23 10.73 7.11 5.88
N PRO A 24 11.66 6.46 6.61
CA PRO A 24 11.98 5.04 6.43
C PRO A 24 10.78 4.10 6.65
N ASP A 25 9.88 4.46 7.58
CA ASP A 25 8.67 3.70 7.88
C ASP A 25 7.40 4.34 7.27
N ALA A 26 7.58 5.28 6.33
CA ALA A 26 6.50 5.97 5.63
C ALA A 26 5.46 6.67 6.53
N GLU A 27 5.80 7.00 7.79
CA GLU A 27 4.89 7.61 8.76
C GLU A 27 4.39 8.98 8.30
N ARG A 28 5.27 9.80 7.73
CA ARG A 28 4.91 11.13 7.24
C ARG A 28 4.08 11.04 5.97
N LEU A 29 4.44 10.15 5.06
CA LEU A 29 3.64 9.84 3.88
C LEU A 29 2.24 9.35 4.28
N ALA A 30 2.13 8.43 5.23
CA ALA A 30 0.85 7.88 5.69
C ALA A 30 -0.04 8.97 6.32
N ALA A 31 0.54 9.85 7.15
CA ALA A 31 -0.18 10.98 7.72
C ALA A 31 -0.74 11.93 6.64
N GLU A 32 0.10 12.33 5.68
CA GLU A 32 -0.31 13.24 4.60
C GLU A 32 -1.36 12.58 3.67
N LEU A 33 -1.20 11.31 3.32
CA LEU A 33 -2.20 10.55 2.57
C LEU A 33 -3.54 10.51 3.30
N THR A 34 -3.52 10.25 4.61
CA THR A 34 -4.74 10.21 5.43
C THR A 34 -5.43 11.58 5.42
N ASP A 35 -4.68 12.66 5.60
CA ASP A 35 -5.21 14.03 5.59
C ASP A 35 -5.81 14.41 4.23
N ARG A 36 -5.15 14.03 3.13
CA ARG A 36 -5.60 14.29 1.76
C ARG A 36 -6.82 13.46 1.38
N LEU A 37 -6.86 12.20 1.78
CA LEU A 37 -7.99 11.29 1.57
C LEU A 37 -9.22 11.73 2.39
N ALA A 38 -9.02 12.15 3.65
CA ALA A 38 -10.10 12.62 4.51
C ALA A 38 -10.80 13.89 4.00
N GLN A 39 -10.13 14.67 3.14
CA GLN A 39 -10.69 15.85 2.47
C GLN A 39 -11.30 15.54 1.09
N SER A 40 -11.26 14.27 0.67
CA SER A 40 -11.75 13.81 -0.63
C SER A 40 -13.15 13.18 -0.53
N PRO A 41 -13.91 13.10 -1.64
CA PRO A 41 -15.15 12.33 -1.66
C PRO A 41 -14.91 10.85 -1.30
N LEU A 42 -15.89 10.22 -0.64
CA LEU A 42 -15.76 8.84 -0.14
C LEU A 42 -15.37 7.81 -1.21
N PHE A 43 -15.84 7.99 -2.46
CA PHE A 43 -15.47 7.09 -3.57
C PHE A 43 -13.97 7.14 -3.93
N VAL A 44 -13.28 8.23 -3.60
CA VAL A 44 -11.82 8.35 -3.77
C VAL A 44 -11.11 7.53 -2.69
N VAL A 45 -11.62 7.56 -1.45
CA VAL A 45 -11.07 6.78 -0.33
C VAL A 45 -11.21 5.28 -0.58
N THR A 46 -12.42 4.83 -0.93
CA THR A 46 -12.65 3.42 -1.23
C THR A 46 -11.90 2.97 -2.49
N GLY A 47 -11.79 3.84 -3.49
CA GLY A 47 -10.97 3.58 -4.67
C GLY A 47 -9.46 3.49 -4.37
N PHE A 48 -8.94 4.32 -3.46
CA PHE A 48 -7.55 4.23 -3.01
C PHE A 48 -7.30 2.90 -2.29
N ALA A 49 -8.22 2.51 -1.41
CA ALA A 49 -8.15 1.22 -0.73
C ALA A 49 -8.11 0.03 -1.71
N GLU A 50 -8.91 0.06 -2.78
CA GLU A 50 -8.89 -0.95 -3.85
C GLU A 50 -7.54 -1.00 -4.57
N GLN A 51 -6.97 0.15 -4.94
CA GLN A 51 -5.66 0.20 -5.60
C GLN A 51 -4.53 -0.26 -4.67
N LEU A 52 -4.56 0.15 -3.40
CA LEU A 52 -3.60 -0.31 -2.40
C LEU A 52 -3.68 -1.82 -2.21
N SER A 53 -4.89 -2.36 -1.99
CA SER A 53 -5.10 -3.80 -1.85
C SER A 53 -4.64 -4.57 -3.09
N TRP A 54 -4.97 -4.09 -4.29
CA TRP A 54 -4.53 -4.70 -5.53
C TRP A 54 -3.01 -4.70 -5.70
N THR A 55 -2.36 -3.60 -5.33
CA THR A 55 -0.89 -3.47 -5.41
C THR A 55 -0.21 -4.41 -4.43
N LEU A 56 -0.69 -4.49 -3.18
CA LEU A 56 -0.17 -5.42 -2.17
C LEU A 56 -0.40 -6.88 -2.58
N TYR A 57 -1.56 -7.20 -3.14
CA TYR A 57 -1.88 -8.53 -3.66
C TYR A 57 -0.93 -8.96 -4.79
N ARG A 58 -0.54 -8.03 -5.69
CA ARG A 58 0.45 -8.32 -6.75
C ARG A 58 1.85 -8.58 -6.20
N LEU A 59 2.21 -7.96 -5.08
CA LEU A 59 3.47 -8.21 -4.38
C LEU A 59 3.44 -9.48 -3.51
N ASP A 60 2.27 -10.04 -3.26
CA ASP A 60 2.06 -11.26 -2.47
C ASP A 60 2.52 -12.50 -3.26
N ARG A 61 3.83 -12.73 -3.30
CA ARG A 61 4.46 -13.84 -4.02
C ARG A 61 5.47 -14.57 -3.14
N LYS A 62 5.60 -15.89 -3.33
CA LYS A 62 6.52 -16.75 -2.59
C LYS A 62 7.95 -16.25 -2.61
N GLU A 63 8.44 -15.85 -3.78
CA GLU A 63 9.79 -15.29 -3.99
C GLU A 63 10.11 -14.01 -3.20
N HIS A 64 9.09 -13.31 -2.70
CA HIS A 64 9.28 -12.15 -1.83
C HIS A 64 9.13 -12.48 -0.33
N GLY A 65 8.23 -13.39 0.01
CA GLY A 65 7.79 -13.59 1.41
C GLY A 65 8.24 -14.90 2.06
N GLU A 66 8.90 -15.80 1.33
CA GLU A 66 9.29 -17.11 1.88
C GLU A 66 10.21 -16.95 3.11
N GLY A 67 9.78 -17.53 4.24
CA GLY A 67 10.50 -17.44 5.52
C GLY A 67 10.20 -16.21 6.36
N MET A 68 9.37 -15.27 5.88
CA MET A 68 8.91 -14.11 6.65
C MET A 68 7.66 -14.43 7.48
N SER A 69 7.41 -13.69 8.55
CA SER A 69 6.08 -13.70 9.20
C SER A 69 5.04 -13.00 8.32
N SER A 70 3.75 -13.27 8.55
CA SER A 70 2.65 -12.59 7.84
C SER A 70 2.78 -11.07 7.91
N ASP A 71 3.06 -10.55 9.10
CA ASP A 71 3.04 -9.10 9.37
C ASP A 71 4.30 -8.44 8.80
N ALA A 72 5.47 -9.05 9.00
CA ALA A 72 6.71 -8.55 8.40
C ALA A 72 6.60 -8.49 6.88
N PHE A 73 6.02 -9.53 6.25
CA PHE A 73 5.82 -9.54 4.82
C PHE A 73 4.80 -8.50 4.36
N LEU A 74 3.69 -8.32 5.09
CA LEU A 74 2.69 -7.31 4.78
C LEU A 74 3.30 -5.90 4.82
N TYR A 75 4.02 -5.56 5.89
CA TYR A 75 4.56 -4.21 6.08
C TYR A 75 5.75 -3.91 5.17
N THR A 76 6.53 -4.93 4.81
CA THR A 76 7.58 -4.81 3.78
C THR A 76 6.97 -4.52 2.41
N ARG A 77 5.87 -5.19 2.03
CA ARG A 77 5.14 -4.88 0.80
C ARG A 77 4.60 -3.44 0.82
N CYS A 78 4.10 -2.96 1.96
CA CYS A 78 3.73 -1.55 2.11
C CYS A 78 4.92 -0.61 1.88
N ALA A 79 6.13 -0.97 2.34
CA ALA A 79 7.32 -0.13 2.14
C ALA A 79 7.71 0.00 0.66
N VAL A 80 7.53 -1.08 -0.13
CA VAL A 80 7.69 -1.02 -1.60
C VAL A 80 6.68 -0.05 -2.21
N VAL A 81 5.41 -0.08 -1.75
CA VAL A 81 4.38 0.86 -2.23
C VAL A 81 4.70 2.31 -1.83
N ALA A 82 5.18 2.54 -0.60
CA ALA A 82 5.60 3.85 -0.12
C ALA A 82 6.76 4.43 -0.97
N ALA A 83 7.68 3.57 -1.41
CA ALA A 83 8.76 3.95 -2.34
C ALA A 83 8.26 4.27 -3.75
N GLY A 84 7.01 3.96 -4.06
CA GLY A 84 6.27 4.45 -5.24
C GLY A 84 6.33 3.55 -6.45
N ARG A 85 5.74 4.04 -7.54
CA ARG A 85 5.48 3.27 -8.76
C ARG A 85 6.74 2.61 -9.33
N THR A 86 7.84 3.36 -9.44
CA THR A 86 9.09 2.84 -10.00
C THR A 86 9.64 1.67 -9.18
N ALA A 87 9.62 1.76 -7.86
CA ALA A 87 10.07 0.69 -6.97
C ALA A 87 9.17 -0.55 -7.10
N PHE A 88 7.85 -0.35 -7.06
CA PHE A 88 6.87 -1.40 -7.28
C PHE A 88 7.10 -2.12 -8.62
N GLU A 89 7.22 -1.37 -9.72
CA GLU A 89 7.44 -1.94 -11.05
C GLU A 89 8.79 -2.68 -11.16
N SER A 90 9.81 -2.21 -10.44
CA SER A 90 11.11 -2.89 -10.36
C SER A 90 10.98 -4.24 -9.67
N VAL A 91 10.38 -4.28 -8.49
CA VAL A 91 10.13 -5.51 -7.73
C VAL A 91 9.26 -6.51 -8.50
N ILE A 92 8.24 -6.03 -9.22
CA ILE A 92 7.40 -6.90 -10.06
C ILE A 92 8.25 -7.56 -11.16
N ARG A 93 9.22 -6.84 -11.73
CA ARG A 93 10.10 -7.32 -12.80
C ARG A 93 11.19 -8.25 -12.28
N ASP A 94 11.82 -7.89 -11.16
CA ASP A 94 12.93 -8.63 -10.55
C ASP A 94 12.71 -8.76 -9.03
N PRO A 95 12.44 -9.99 -8.52
CA PRO A 95 12.30 -10.23 -7.09
C PRO A 95 13.50 -9.82 -6.24
N ALA A 96 14.71 -9.73 -6.83
CA ALA A 96 15.91 -9.30 -6.11
C ALA A 96 15.78 -7.86 -5.59
N ASP A 97 14.98 -7.01 -6.25
CA ASP A 97 14.74 -5.62 -5.82
C ASP A 97 13.86 -5.53 -4.57
N PHE A 98 13.25 -6.63 -4.11
CA PHE A 98 12.53 -6.70 -2.84
C PHE A 98 13.47 -6.81 -1.63
N VAL A 99 14.65 -7.42 -1.82
CA VAL A 99 15.60 -7.76 -0.75
C VAL A 99 16.01 -6.56 0.13
N PRO A 100 16.28 -5.36 -0.41
CA PRO A 100 16.62 -4.20 0.41
C PRO A 100 15.52 -3.86 1.43
N TYR A 101 14.25 -3.89 1.01
CA TYR A 101 13.09 -3.61 1.88
C TYR A 101 12.96 -4.63 3.01
N ALA A 102 13.20 -5.91 2.72
CA ALA A 102 13.16 -6.98 3.71
C ALA A 102 14.33 -6.91 4.70
N THR A 103 15.51 -6.48 4.25
CA THR A 103 16.75 -6.46 5.06
C THR A 103 16.84 -5.24 5.98
N ASP A 104 16.39 -4.07 5.49
CA ASP A 104 16.45 -2.81 6.24
C ASP A 104 15.37 -2.71 7.32
N HIS A 105 14.46 -3.70 7.39
CA HIS A 105 13.31 -3.72 8.30
C HIS A 105 12.44 -2.46 8.20
N SER A 106 12.40 -1.85 7.00
CA SER A 106 11.53 -0.71 6.71
C SER A 106 10.08 -1.18 6.64
N TRP A 107 9.28 -0.81 7.63
CA TRP A 107 7.93 -1.32 7.79
C TRP A 107 6.93 -0.18 7.70
N ALA A 108 6.35 0.00 6.51
CA ALA A 108 5.34 1.02 6.27
C ALA A 108 3.95 0.56 6.73
N GLU A 109 3.82 0.11 7.98
CA GLU A 109 2.55 -0.37 8.55
C GLU A 109 1.46 0.70 8.45
N SER A 110 1.77 1.93 8.85
CA SER A 110 0.82 3.05 8.86
C SER A 110 0.20 3.35 7.49
N LEU A 111 0.91 3.05 6.38
CA LEU A 111 0.37 3.20 5.03
C LEU A 111 -0.88 2.33 4.81
N LEU A 112 -0.91 1.13 5.39
CA LEU A 112 -1.98 0.15 5.22
C LEU A 112 -3.35 0.72 5.65
N TYR A 113 -3.35 1.47 6.75
CA TYR A 113 -4.54 1.96 7.45
C TYR A 113 -4.97 3.36 6.99
N THR A 114 -4.24 4.00 6.08
CA THR A 114 -4.57 5.34 5.57
C THR A 114 -6.00 5.48 5.04
N PRO A 115 -6.57 4.56 4.21
CA PRO A 115 -7.95 4.69 3.77
C PRO A 115 -8.95 4.45 4.92
N ASP A 116 -8.63 3.59 5.87
CA ASP A 116 -9.52 3.26 7.00
C ASP A 116 -9.66 4.46 7.95
N HIS A 117 -8.53 5.11 8.26
CA HIS A 117 -8.51 6.35 9.03
C HIS A 117 -9.20 7.51 8.30
N ALA A 118 -9.02 7.62 6.98
CA ALA A 118 -9.71 8.64 6.19
C ALA A 118 -11.23 8.40 6.16
N TYR A 119 -11.67 7.15 6.00
CA TYR A 119 -13.08 6.77 6.05
C TYR A 119 -13.69 7.15 7.40
N GLU A 120 -13.03 6.81 8.51
CA GLU A 120 -13.51 7.12 9.86
C GLU A 120 -13.60 8.62 10.09
N ARG A 121 -12.65 9.41 9.59
CA ARG A 121 -12.71 10.89 9.67
C ARG A 121 -13.87 11.50 8.88
N ILE A 122 -14.23 10.92 7.73
CA ILE A 122 -15.32 11.42 6.88
C ILE A 122 -16.68 11.03 7.45
N THR A 123 -16.82 9.81 7.93
CA THR A 123 -18.12 9.19 8.27
C THR A 123 -18.42 9.19 9.77
N GLY A 124 -17.38 9.25 10.61
CA GLY A 124 -17.47 9.01 12.05
C GLY A 124 -17.54 7.53 12.44
N GLU A 125 -17.41 6.61 11.49
CA GLU A 125 -17.56 5.16 11.71
C GLU A 125 -16.30 4.40 11.27
N LYS A 126 -15.98 3.32 12.00
CA LYS A 126 -14.94 2.38 11.55
C LYS A 126 -15.40 1.67 10.29
N TRP A 127 -14.50 1.53 9.34
CA TRP A 127 -14.78 0.83 8.11
C TRP A 127 -14.60 -0.68 8.26
N ASP A 128 -15.62 -1.48 7.94
CA ASP A 128 -15.47 -2.90 7.63
C ASP A 128 -14.97 -3.03 6.19
N ARG A 129 -13.68 -2.74 6.00
CA ARG A 129 -13.06 -2.61 4.68
C ARG A 129 -13.24 -3.88 3.87
N ASN A 130 -13.89 -3.74 2.73
CA ASN A 130 -14.07 -4.80 1.77
C ASN A 130 -13.54 -4.34 0.41
N THR A 131 -12.45 -4.96 -0.04
CA THR A 131 -11.84 -4.73 -1.35
C THR A 131 -11.88 -6.01 -2.16
N ARG A 132 -11.86 -5.89 -3.50
CA ARG A 132 -11.91 -7.05 -4.40
C ARG A 132 -10.78 -8.07 -4.14
N TYR A 133 -9.62 -7.56 -3.75
CA TYR A 133 -8.45 -8.36 -3.38
C TYR A 133 -8.15 -8.13 -1.91
N SER A 134 -7.74 -9.18 -1.20
CA SER A 134 -7.22 -9.03 0.16
C SER A 134 -5.80 -8.48 0.09
N TYR A 135 -5.48 -7.52 0.96
CA TYR A 135 -4.10 -7.07 1.14
C TYR A 135 -3.29 -8.04 2.02
N GLU A 136 -4.00 -8.87 2.80
CA GLU A 136 -3.40 -9.81 3.75
C GLU A 136 -2.38 -10.72 3.06
N SER A 137 -1.31 -11.03 3.79
CA SER A 137 -0.26 -11.93 3.31
C SER A 137 -0.82 -13.32 2.98
N TYR A 138 -0.26 -13.95 1.95
CA TYR A 138 -0.63 -15.30 1.49
C TYR A 138 -2.04 -15.41 0.89
N SER A 139 -2.68 -14.29 0.54
CA SER A 139 -4.00 -14.26 -0.07
C SER A 139 -3.97 -14.46 -1.59
N ASN A 140 -2.86 -14.11 -2.26
CA ASN A 140 -2.62 -14.42 -3.66
C ASN A 140 -2.18 -15.87 -3.84
N THR A 141 -3.14 -16.80 -3.75
CA THR A 141 -2.88 -18.24 -3.89
C THR A 141 -2.08 -18.62 -5.14
N ALA A 142 -2.24 -17.89 -6.26
CA ALA A 142 -1.46 -18.11 -7.48
C ALA A 142 0.02 -17.67 -7.34
N GLY A 143 0.29 -16.60 -6.59
CA GLY A 143 1.64 -16.13 -6.27
C GLY A 143 2.40 -17.06 -5.29
N TRP A 144 1.71 -18.02 -4.70
CA TRP A 144 2.24 -18.99 -3.74
C TRP A 144 2.23 -20.44 -4.23
N ALA A 145 1.81 -20.66 -5.49
CA ALA A 145 1.91 -21.96 -6.14
C ALA A 145 3.38 -22.28 -6.50
N ASP A 146 3.75 -23.55 -6.50
CA ASP A 146 5.07 -24.05 -6.91
C ASP A 146 5.26 -24.08 -8.44
#